data_AF-A0AA36CXY1-F1
#
_entry.id   AF-A0AA36CXY1-F1
#
_cell.length_a   1.000
_cell.length_b   1.000
_cell.length_c   1.000
_cell.angle_alpha   90.00
_cell.angle_beta   90.00
_cell.angle_gamma   90.00
#
_symmetry.space_group_name_H-M   'P 1'
#
loop_
_entity.id
_entity.type
_entity.pdbx_description
1 polymer ?
#
loop_
_entity_poly.entity_id
_entity_poly.type
_entity_poly.pdbx_seq_one_letter_code
_entity_poly.pdbx_strand_id
1 'polypeptide(L)'
;MPTYCQAFPSVNGLCPTGYCSPPKGDINFCYCPDCDDSCRGCKSQCDQKNCKDNSAECAAWEKNDFCDGHQYTWPQKKQYCAKTCGLCDCDDATKDCPDWLKNGFCTNPNYSDQDKKKYCQLSCGLCDRPKCQDASQNCANWNANGFCKSPSYTDEQKKAFCEKTCKFC
;
A
#
# COMPACT_ATOMS: atom_id res chain seq x y z
N MET A 1 -17.33 9.90 24.25
CA MET A 1 -16.18 10.32 25.08
C MET A 1 -14.94 9.99 24.27
N PRO A 2 -14.04 10.94 23.98
CA PRO A 2 -12.84 10.62 23.21
C PRO A 2 -11.99 9.60 23.98
N THR A 3 -11.74 8.46 23.34
CA THR A 3 -10.82 7.43 23.82
C THR A 3 -9.41 7.88 23.54
N TYR A 4 -8.54 7.70 24.51
CA TYR A 4 -7.46 8.63 24.77
C TYR A 4 -6.30 7.75 25.28
N CYS A 5 -5.56 7.09 24.37
CA CYS A 5 -4.89 5.84 24.75
C CYS A 5 -3.56 5.95 25.53
N GLN A 6 -2.89 7.10 25.62
CA GLN A 6 -1.75 7.29 26.55
C GLN A 6 -1.23 8.74 26.54
N ALA A 7 -0.82 9.23 27.71
CA ALA A 7 -0.18 10.53 27.90
C ALA A 7 1.34 10.40 27.71
N PHE A 8 1.94 11.21 26.83
CA PHE A 8 3.40 11.25 26.62
C PHE A 8 4.03 12.48 27.28
N PRO A 9 5.23 12.40 27.85
CA PRO A 9 5.89 13.56 28.45
C PRO A 9 6.20 14.63 27.39
N SER A 10 5.88 15.89 27.68
CA SER A 10 6.31 17.03 26.87
C SER A 10 7.83 17.24 27.01
N VAL A 11 8.50 17.69 25.95
CA VAL A 11 9.90 18.12 26.02
C VAL A 11 9.91 19.64 25.96
N ASN A 12 10.34 20.30 27.05
CA ASN A 12 10.33 21.76 27.17
C ASN A 12 8.96 22.42 26.91
N GLY A 13 7.86 21.76 27.29
CA GLY A 13 6.50 22.27 27.09
C GLY A 13 6.03 22.25 25.62
N LEU A 14 6.81 21.67 24.71
CA LEU A 14 6.44 21.45 23.33
C LEU A 14 6.01 19.99 23.13
N CYS A 15 4.91 19.82 22.41
CA CYS A 15 4.44 18.51 21.99
C CYS A 15 5.12 18.10 20.67
N PRO A 16 5.52 16.82 20.52
CA PRO A 16 6.00 16.30 19.25
C PRO A 16 4.94 16.47 18.15
N THR A 17 5.38 16.49 16.89
CA THR A 17 4.48 16.62 15.73
C THR A 17 3.39 15.53 15.75
N GLY A 18 2.12 15.94 15.73
CA GLY A 18 0.97 15.03 15.78
C GLY A 18 0.36 14.80 17.17
N TYR A 19 0.85 15.47 18.21
CA TYR A 19 0.19 15.50 19.53
C TYR A 19 -0.32 16.92 19.86
N CYS A 20 -1.45 17.00 20.55
CA CYS A 20 -2.02 18.26 21.02
C CYS A 20 -1.60 18.54 22.48
N SER A 21 -1.42 19.82 22.80
CA SER A 21 -1.34 20.26 24.19
C SER A 21 -2.71 20.08 24.88
N PRO A 22 -2.74 19.62 26.15
CA PRO A 22 -3.98 19.34 26.84
C PRO A 22 -4.73 20.64 27.20
N PRO A 23 -6.07 20.61 27.24
CA PRO A 23 -6.85 21.74 27.71
C PRO A 23 -6.73 21.85 29.24
N LYS A 24 -6.00 22.89 29.69
CA LYS A 24 -5.87 23.42 31.07
C LYS A 24 -5.27 22.47 32.13
N GLY A 25 -4.09 22.86 32.63
CA GLY A 25 -3.56 22.41 33.93
C GLY A 25 -2.28 21.59 33.86
N ASP A 26 -2.14 20.70 32.88
CA ASP A 26 -1.04 19.74 32.83
C ASP A 26 -0.14 19.93 31.60
N ILE A 27 0.72 20.95 31.63
CA ILE A 27 1.69 21.25 30.55
C ILE A 27 2.75 20.14 30.34
N ASN A 28 2.81 19.16 31.25
CA ASN A 28 3.83 18.12 31.24
C ASN A 28 3.49 16.96 30.31
N PHE A 29 2.26 16.87 29.80
CA PHE A 29 1.80 15.73 29.02
C PHE A 29 1.15 16.18 27.70
N CYS A 30 1.35 15.40 26.65
CA CYS A 30 0.76 15.62 25.33
C CYS A 30 -0.27 14.55 25.03
N TYR A 31 -1.38 14.96 24.39
CA TYR A 31 -2.51 14.08 24.13
C TYR A 31 -2.70 13.79 22.64
N CYS A 32 -3.11 12.55 22.36
CA CYS A 32 -3.48 12.10 21.05
C CYS A 32 -5.01 12.05 20.87
N PRO A 33 -5.62 12.88 20.01
CA PRO A 33 -7.06 12.83 19.77
C PRO A 33 -7.50 11.65 18.89
N ASP A 34 -6.59 11.12 18.07
CA ASP A 34 -6.84 10.03 17.11
C ASP A 34 -5.85 8.89 17.34
N CYS A 35 -6.05 8.06 18.36
CA CYS A 35 -5.12 6.97 18.63
C CYS A 35 -5.44 5.71 17.81
N ASP A 36 -4.42 5.09 17.23
CA ASP A 36 -4.52 3.82 16.51
C ASP A 36 -3.68 2.73 17.21
N ASP A 37 -4.36 1.70 17.74
CA ASP A 37 -3.72 0.58 18.44
C ASP A 37 -2.79 -0.23 17.52
N SER A 38 -3.00 -0.19 16.20
CA SER A 38 -2.15 -0.84 15.20
C SER A 38 -0.73 -0.27 15.18
N CYS A 39 -0.56 0.97 15.65
CA CYS A 39 0.72 1.67 15.67
C CYS A 39 1.16 2.08 17.09
N ARG A 40 0.39 1.74 18.13
CA ARG A 40 0.64 2.12 19.53
C ARG A 40 0.93 3.62 19.67
N GLY A 41 0.19 4.48 18.94
CA GLY A 41 0.47 5.91 18.83
C GLY A 41 -0.63 6.69 18.08
N CYS A 42 -0.35 7.97 17.77
CA CYS A 42 -1.29 8.84 17.05
C CYS A 42 -1.41 8.52 15.57
N LYS A 43 -2.63 8.59 15.04
CA LYS A 43 -2.94 8.41 13.62
C LYS A 43 -2.15 9.36 12.71
N SER A 44 -1.95 10.62 13.10
CA SER A 44 -1.08 11.55 12.36
C SER A 44 0.41 11.15 12.36
N GLN A 45 0.81 10.28 13.30
CA GLN A 45 2.11 9.60 13.30
C GLN A 45 2.06 8.23 12.61
N CYS A 46 0.86 7.67 12.39
CA CYS A 46 0.63 6.53 11.50
C CYS A 46 0.65 6.95 10.02
N ASP A 47 0.21 8.17 9.69
CA ASP A 47 0.44 8.79 8.38
C ASP A 47 1.94 9.00 8.11
N GLN A 48 2.74 9.01 9.19
CA GLN A 48 4.21 8.91 9.20
C GLN A 48 4.69 7.47 9.39
N LYS A 49 4.00 6.46 8.82
CA LYS A 49 4.60 5.15 8.55
C LYS A 49 5.68 5.27 7.46
N ASN A 50 6.64 6.21 7.59
CA ASN A 50 7.71 6.47 6.63
C ASN A 50 7.27 6.29 5.16
N CYS A 51 6.04 6.67 4.78
CA CYS A 51 5.61 6.50 3.41
C CYS A 51 6.17 7.66 2.60
N LYS A 52 7.45 7.48 2.28
CA LYS A 52 8.25 8.38 1.48
C LYS A 52 8.84 7.58 0.35
N ASP A 53 9.13 8.29 -0.72
CA ASP A 53 10.04 7.76 -1.72
C ASP A 53 11.45 7.82 -1.15
N ASN A 54 12.14 6.69 -1.21
CA ASN A 54 13.54 6.57 -0.78
C ASN A 54 14.51 6.91 -1.93
N SER A 55 14.00 7.03 -3.16
CA SER A 55 14.74 7.45 -4.35
C SER A 55 14.19 8.79 -4.86
N ALA A 56 15.10 9.66 -5.33
CA ALA A 56 14.72 10.92 -5.96
C ALA A 56 14.20 10.73 -7.39
N GLU A 57 14.50 9.57 -7.98
CA GLU A 57 14.17 9.18 -9.34
C GLU A 57 12.76 8.62 -9.48
N CYS A 58 12.02 8.45 -8.38
CA CYS A 58 10.68 7.85 -8.40
C CYS A 58 9.72 8.50 -9.39
N ALA A 59 9.75 9.84 -9.55
CA ALA A 59 8.94 10.54 -10.55
C ALA A 59 9.32 10.22 -12.00
N ALA A 60 10.59 9.89 -12.27
CA ALA A 60 11.05 9.46 -13.57
C ALA A 60 10.77 7.96 -13.77
N TRP A 61 10.99 7.15 -12.75
CA TRP A 61 10.75 5.70 -12.77
C TRP A 61 9.27 5.37 -12.94
N GLU A 62 8.37 6.11 -12.30
CA GLU A 62 6.92 5.96 -12.51
C GLU A 62 6.54 6.11 -13.98
N LYS A 63 7.13 7.08 -14.69
CA LYS A 63 6.89 7.28 -16.13
C LYS A 63 7.46 6.16 -17.02
N ASN A 64 8.41 5.40 -16.50
CA ASN A 64 9.03 4.24 -17.16
C ASN A 64 8.45 2.92 -16.62
N ASP A 65 7.17 2.94 -16.21
CA ASP A 65 6.46 1.75 -15.72
C ASP A 65 7.12 1.08 -14.51
N PHE A 66 7.87 1.79 -13.66
CA PHE A 66 8.46 1.16 -12.47
C PHE A 66 7.39 0.61 -11.52
N CYS A 67 6.30 1.36 -11.32
CA CYS A 67 5.25 0.95 -10.40
C CYS A 67 4.38 -0.18 -10.99
N ASP A 68 4.23 -0.25 -12.31
CA ASP A 68 3.29 -1.17 -12.96
C ASP A 68 4.01 -2.36 -13.61
N GLY A 69 5.23 -2.15 -14.10
CA GLY A 69 6.02 -3.15 -14.80
C GLY A 69 6.36 -4.38 -13.95
N HIS A 70 6.39 -5.54 -14.60
CA HIS A 70 6.74 -6.82 -13.98
C HIS A 70 8.24 -7.01 -13.73
N GLN A 71 9.07 -6.05 -14.19
CA GLN A 71 10.52 -6.09 -14.04
C GLN A 71 10.96 -5.98 -12.56
N TYR A 72 10.10 -5.39 -11.72
CA TYR A 72 10.35 -5.17 -10.30
C TYR A 72 9.29 -5.86 -9.46
N THR A 73 9.72 -6.44 -8.35
CA THR A 73 8.81 -7.03 -7.37
C THR A 73 8.09 -5.92 -6.57
N TRP A 74 6.89 -6.21 -6.08
CA TRP A 74 6.13 -5.29 -5.26
C TRP A 74 6.86 -4.81 -3.99
N PRO A 75 7.61 -5.68 -3.27
CA PRO A 75 8.52 -5.24 -2.22
C PRO A 75 9.55 -4.22 -2.69
N GLN A 76 10.16 -4.40 -3.88
CA GLN A 76 11.10 -3.42 -4.44
C GLN A 76 10.42 -2.10 -4.79
N LYS A 77 9.23 -2.16 -5.42
CA LYS A 77 8.43 -0.97 -5.74
C LYS A 77 8.12 -0.16 -4.50
N LYS A 78 7.70 -0.83 -3.42
CA LYS A 78 7.45 -0.21 -2.13
C LYS A 78 8.73 0.31 -1.48
N GLN A 79 9.81 -0.47 -1.49
CA GLN A 79 11.07 -0.09 -0.88
C GLN A 79 11.63 1.22 -1.45
N TYR A 80 11.54 1.43 -2.76
CA TYR A 80 12.11 2.62 -3.40
C TYR A 80 11.10 3.76 -3.53
N CYS A 81 9.88 3.46 -3.94
CA CYS A 81 8.91 4.47 -4.35
C CYS A 81 7.52 4.25 -3.72
N ALA A 82 7.48 3.95 -2.40
CA ALA A 82 6.24 3.67 -1.68
C ALA A 82 5.16 4.73 -1.93
N LYS A 83 5.54 6.02 -1.92
CA LYS A 83 4.59 7.12 -2.04
C LYS A 83 4.17 7.32 -3.49
N THR A 84 5.15 7.41 -4.40
CA THR A 84 4.89 7.60 -5.84
C THR A 84 4.05 6.46 -6.41
N CYS A 85 4.34 5.21 -6.05
CA CYS A 85 3.57 4.06 -6.50
C CYS A 85 2.24 3.88 -5.74
N GLY A 86 1.94 4.66 -4.70
CA GLY A 86 0.71 4.52 -3.92
C GLY A 86 0.63 3.22 -3.14
N LEU A 87 1.75 2.82 -2.52
CA LEU A 87 1.95 1.56 -1.81
C LEU A 87 2.02 1.70 -0.28
N CYS A 88 1.74 2.89 0.25
CA CYS A 88 1.81 3.19 1.67
C CYS A 88 1.08 2.17 2.53
N ASP A 89 -0.15 1.82 2.13
CA ASP A 89 -1.06 0.96 2.88
C ASP A 89 -0.98 -0.52 2.48
N CYS A 90 -0.04 -0.88 1.59
CA CYS A 90 0.14 -2.25 1.16
C CYS A 90 1.27 -2.94 1.92
N ASP A 91 0.93 -3.72 2.94
CA ASP A 91 1.88 -4.51 3.73
C ASP A 91 1.41 -5.94 3.88
N ASP A 92 2.36 -6.85 3.98
CA ASP A 92 2.06 -8.21 4.40
C ASP A 92 1.66 -8.23 5.88
N ALA A 93 0.63 -9.01 6.20
CA ALA A 93 0.18 -9.19 7.58
C ALA A 93 1.09 -10.15 8.37
N THR A 94 1.93 -10.92 7.68
CA THR A 94 2.89 -11.84 8.28
C THR A 94 4.28 -11.69 7.66
N LYS A 95 5.30 -11.94 8.48
CA LYS A 95 6.71 -12.03 8.07
C LYS A 95 7.03 -13.31 7.30
N ASP A 96 6.12 -14.28 7.27
CA ASP A 96 6.32 -15.59 6.65
C ASP A 96 6.03 -15.60 5.14
N CYS A 97 5.51 -14.49 4.60
CA CYS A 97 5.19 -14.35 3.18
C CYS A 97 6.37 -14.72 2.26
N PRO A 98 7.64 -14.35 2.51
CA PRO A 98 8.76 -14.77 1.68
C PRO A 98 8.89 -16.29 1.54
N ASP A 99 8.58 -17.07 2.58
CA ASP A 99 8.63 -18.52 2.54
C ASP A 99 7.35 -19.11 1.92
N TRP A 100 6.20 -18.51 2.20
CA TRP A 100 4.93 -18.90 1.57
C TRP A 100 4.95 -18.68 0.06
N LEU A 101 5.57 -17.59 -0.41
CA LEU A 101 5.79 -17.32 -1.83
C LEU A 101 6.64 -18.41 -2.49
N LYS A 102 7.76 -18.82 -1.86
CA LYS A 102 8.60 -19.91 -2.36
C LYS A 102 7.81 -21.22 -2.47
N ASN A 103 6.88 -21.45 -1.56
CA ASN A 103 5.98 -22.60 -1.56
C ASN A 103 4.74 -22.43 -2.47
N GLY A 104 4.66 -21.34 -3.23
CA GLY A 104 3.60 -21.12 -4.23
C GLY A 104 2.28 -20.58 -3.66
N PHE A 105 2.26 -19.97 -2.47
CA PHE A 105 1.03 -19.47 -1.83
C PHE A 105 0.19 -18.56 -2.74
N CYS A 106 0.81 -17.62 -3.45
CA CYS A 106 0.10 -16.67 -4.31
C CYS A 106 -0.54 -17.33 -5.54
N THR A 107 0.01 -18.44 -6.04
CA THR A 107 -0.47 -19.15 -7.23
C THR A 107 -1.30 -20.38 -6.90
N ASN A 108 -1.29 -20.83 -5.64
CA ASN A 108 -1.99 -22.02 -5.21
C ASN A 108 -3.52 -21.80 -5.24
N PRO A 109 -4.30 -22.66 -5.94
CA PRO A 109 -5.75 -22.53 -6.06
C PRO A 109 -6.52 -22.88 -4.78
N ASN A 110 -5.88 -23.54 -3.80
CA ASN A 110 -6.51 -23.88 -2.53
C ASN A 110 -6.72 -22.66 -1.62
N TYR A 111 -6.04 -21.55 -1.91
CA TYR A 111 -6.22 -20.29 -1.19
C TYR A 111 -7.03 -19.32 -2.04
N SER A 112 -8.04 -18.70 -1.43
CA SER A 112 -8.82 -17.67 -2.10
C SER A 112 -7.97 -16.42 -2.35
N ASP A 113 -8.34 -15.63 -3.36
CA ASP A 113 -7.68 -14.33 -3.60
C ASP A 113 -7.82 -13.38 -2.40
N GLN A 114 -8.90 -13.53 -1.61
CA GLN A 114 -9.07 -12.81 -0.35
C GLN A 114 -8.05 -13.24 0.70
N ASP A 115 -7.77 -14.53 0.85
CA ASP A 115 -6.76 -15.01 1.80
C ASP A 115 -5.35 -14.56 1.40
N LYS A 116 -5.04 -14.66 0.11
CA LYS A 116 -3.75 -14.22 -0.43
C LYS A 116 -3.53 -12.74 -0.16
N LYS A 117 -4.55 -11.91 -0.40
CA LYS A 117 -4.52 -10.48 -0.12
C LYS A 117 -4.45 -10.19 1.38
N LYS A 118 -5.24 -10.89 2.18
CA LYS A 118 -5.28 -10.70 3.64
C LYS A 118 -3.92 -10.94 4.30
N TYR A 119 -3.21 -11.99 3.90
CA TYR A 119 -1.95 -12.36 4.54
C TYR A 119 -0.73 -11.76 3.86
N CYS A 120 -0.68 -11.77 2.53
CA CYS A 120 0.50 -11.45 1.75
C CYS A 120 0.19 -10.49 0.60
N GLN A 121 -0.62 -9.46 0.80
CA GLN A 121 -0.96 -8.52 -0.28
C GLN A 121 0.27 -7.90 -0.95
N LEU A 122 1.32 -7.54 -0.20
CA LEU A 122 2.50 -6.92 -0.78
C LEU A 122 3.32 -7.95 -1.54
N SER A 123 3.63 -9.07 -0.89
CA SER A 123 4.44 -10.11 -1.52
C SER A 123 3.74 -10.75 -2.72
N CYS A 124 2.44 -11.02 -2.64
CA CYS A 124 1.66 -11.53 -3.76
C CYS A 124 1.30 -10.49 -4.81
N GLY A 125 1.60 -9.21 -4.56
CA GLY A 125 1.30 -8.15 -5.50
C GLY A 125 -0.18 -7.84 -5.68
N LEU A 126 -0.96 -8.04 -4.62
CA LEU A 126 -2.41 -7.82 -4.55
C LEU A 126 -2.76 -6.47 -3.88
N CYS A 127 -1.81 -5.53 -3.91
CA CYS A 127 -1.99 -4.19 -3.37
C CYS A 127 -3.06 -3.42 -4.15
N ASP A 128 -4.04 -2.85 -3.46
CA ASP A 128 -4.93 -1.88 -4.09
C ASP A 128 -4.17 -0.58 -4.30
N ARG A 129 -3.87 -0.25 -5.56
CA ARG A 129 -3.30 1.06 -5.90
C ARG A 129 -4.42 2.00 -6.38
N PRO A 130 -4.46 3.25 -5.90
CA PRO A 130 -5.46 4.23 -6.38
C PRO A 130 -5.41 4.45 -7.90
N LYS A 131 -4.23 4.25 -8.52
CA LYS A 131 -4.02 4.38 -9.96
C LYS A 131 -4.33 3.10 -10.74
N CYS A 132 -4.44 1.95 -10.07
CA CYS A 132 -4.72 0.65 -10.66
C CYS A 132 -6.22 0.47 -10.86
N GLN A 133 -6.72 0.94 -12.00
CA GLN A 133 -8.12 0.84 -12.35
C GLN A 133 -8.27 0.57 -13.84
N ASP A 134 -9.33 -0.15 -14.19
CA ASP A 134 -9.69 -0.31 -15.59
C ASP A 134 -10.23 1.02 -16.12
N ALA A 135 -9.69 1.47 -17.25
CA ALA A 135 -10.21 2.66 -17.94
C ALA A 135 -11.56 2.38 -18.62
N SER A 136 -11.85 1.11 -18.92
CA SER A 136 -13.09 0.66 -19.56
C SER A 136 -13.97 -0.15 -18.61
N GLN A 137 -15.27 0.13 -18.60
CA GLN A 137 -16.25 -0.70 -17.89
C GLN A 137 -16.44 -2.09 -18.53
N ASN A 138 -15.99 -2.28 -19.78
CA ASN A 138 -16.15 -3.52 -20.52
C ASN A 138 -15.03 -4.54 -20.26
N CYS A 139 -14.08 -4.25 -19.38
CA CYS A 139 -12.90 -5.09 -19.17
C CYS A 139 -13.24 -6.52 -18.77
N ALA A 140 -14.25 -6.72 -17.91
CA ALA A 140 -14.72 -8.06 -17.57
C ALA A 140 -15.15 -8.88 -18.81
N ASN A 141 -15.92 -8.26 -19.71
CA ASN A 141 -16.35 -8.89 -20.95
C ASN A 141 -15.17 -9.11 -21.90
N TRP A 142 -14.29 -8.13 -22.06
CA TRP A 142 -13.12 -8.25 -22.95
C TRP A 142 -12.17 -9.34 -22.47
N ASN A 143 -11.91 -9.44 -21.16
CA ASN A 143 -11.08 -10.50 -20.59
C ASN A 143 -11.72 -11.89 -20.77
N ALA A 144 -13.05 -12.00 -20.59
CA ALA A 144 -13.77 -13.24 -20.88
C ALA A 144 -13.63 -13.67 -22.36
N ASN A 145 -13.53 -12.70 -23.28
CA ASN A 145 -13.27 -12.91 -24.70
C ASN A 145 -11.76 -13.04 -25.05
N GLY A 146 -10.88 -13.13 -24.04
CA GLY A 146 -9.46 -13.36 -24.24
C GLY A 146 -8.62 -12.12 -24.53
N PHE A 147 -9.13 -10.90 -24.32
CA PHE A 147 -8.40 -9.64 -24.55
C PHE A 147 -7.00 -9.63 -23.91
N CYS A 148 -6.91 -9.96 -22.62
CA CYS A 148 -5.64 -9.95 -21.89
C CYS A 148 -4.63 -10.99 -22.39
N LYS A 149 -5.10 -12.07 -23.04
CA LYS A 149 -4.27 -13.15 -23.59
C LYS A 149 -4.05 -13.03 -25.09
N SER A 150 -4.73 -12.09 -25.75
CA SER A 150 -4.70 -11.95 -27.18
C SER A 150 -3.35 -11.38 -27.65
N PRO A 151 -2.71 -12.00 -28.66
CA PRO A 151 -1.50 -11.46 -29.27
C PRO A 151 -1.77 -10.27 -30.19
N SER A 152 -3.04 -9.99 -30.52
CA SER A 152 -3.42 -8.87 -31.38
C SER A 152 -3.36 -7.51 -30.69
N TYR A 153 -3.29 -7.50 -29.36
CA TYR A 153 -3.15 -6.28 -28.56
C TYR A 153 -1.78 -6.26 -27.90
N THR A 154 -1.12 -5.11 -27.93
CA THR A 154 0.13 -4.93 -27.19
C THR A 154 -0.15 -4.85 -25.70
N ASP A 155 0.85 -5.12 -24.87
CA ASP A 155 0.68 -5.04 -23.42
C ASP A 155 0.38 -3.61 -22.97
N GLU A 156 0.88 -2.59 -23.69
CA GLU A 156 0.52 -1.19 -23.47
C GLU A 156 -0.97 -0.93 -23.74
N GLN A 157 -1.53 -1.53 -24.80
CA GLN A 157 -2.97 -1.40 -25.08
C GLN A 157 -3.81 -2.11 -24.02
N LYS A 158 -3.41 -3.32 -23.62
CA LYS A 158 -4.14 -4.06 -22.58
C LYS A 158 -4.11 -3.32 -21.25
N LYS A 159 -2.95 -2.75 -20.91
CA LYS A 159 -2.75 -1.89 -19.73
C LYS A 159 -3.62 -0.62 -19.82
N ALA A 160 -3.60 0.09 -20.94
CA ALA A 160 -4.33 1.34 -21.11
C ALA A 160 -5.86 1.18 -20.96
N PHE A 161 -6.41 0.02 -21.34
CA PHE A 161 -7.85 -0.22 -21.24
C PHE A 161 -8.25 -0.94 -19.96
N CYS A 162 -7.52 -1.99 -19.59
CA CYS A 162 -7.92 -2.97 -18.60
C CYS A 162 -6.76 -3.36 -17.68
N GLU A 163 -6.05 -2.35 -17.16
CA GLU A 163 -4.88 -2.53 -16.30
C GLU A 163 -5.12 -3.54 -15.17
N LYS A 164 -6.21 -3.35 -14.42
CA LYS A 164 -6.58 -4.16 -13.26
C LYS A 164 -7.11 -5.52 -13.69
N THR A 165 -8.02 -5.55 -14.67
CA THR A 165 -8.61 -6.81 -15.14
C THR A 165 -7.57 -7.73 -15.78
N CYS A 166 -6.58 -7.18 -16.48
CA CYS A 166 -5.49 -7.93 -17.09
C CYS A 166 -4.31 -8.20 -16.15
N LYS A 167 -4.38 -7.75 -14.89
CA LYS A 167 -3.37 -7.97 -13.85
C LYS A 167 -1.99 -7.36 -14.19
N PHE A 168 -1.99 -6.24 -14.90
CA PHE A 168 -0.79 -5.38 -15.03
C PHE A 168 -0.54 -4.58 -13.75
N CYS A 169 -1.58 -4.48 -12.93
CA CYS A 169 -1.60 -4.20 -11.51
C CYS A 169 -2.36 -5.19 -10.52
#